data_AF-A0AAP9ME72-F1
#
_entry.id   AF-A0AAP9ME72-F1
#
_cell.length_a   1.000
_cell.length_b   1.000
_cell.length_c   1.000
_cell.angle_alpha   90.00
_cell.angle_beta   90.00
_cell.angle_gamma   90.00
#
_symmetry.space_group_name_H-M   'P 1'
#
loop_
_entity.id
_entity.type
_entity.pdbx_description
1 polymer ?
#
loop_
_entity_poly.entity_id
_entity_poly.type
_entity_poly.pdbx_seq_one_letter_code
_entity_poly.pdbx_strand_id
1 'polypeptide(L)'
;MGTCTIQTDRSSMMALKQRLKTAEIRKTPPYAIYQIKTSDCVITAYESGKLVFQGNGAEECAALIAPSAIQKTQSGTTAKKTQGQPKAIYPQAGSDEVGTGDYFGPVTVCATCVRHEDVEFLRSLGIQDSKAIDDTAIRRMAPKLMERLPHSLLILDNATYNRIHGENNMVAIKSRMHNQAYVHLRKKMGSLPQFCIIDQFVQKTSYYRYLKHEREVVYDIHFETKAENKYLSVAAGSIIARYAFLKAFDAMCEQYDFTFLKGAGSKVDQNIREFVAMHGKEALLQVAKLHFANTKKALG
;
A
#
# COMPACT_ATOMS: atom_id res chain seq x y z
N MET A 1 -11.90 -4.21 -14.50
CA MET A 1 -12.97 -3.21 -14.61
C MET A 1 -12.54 -1.99 -13.82
N GLY A 2 -12.57 -0.80 -14.42
CA GLY A 2 -12.26 0.45 -13.73
C GLY A 2 -13.37 0.84 -12.75
N THR A 3 -13.01 1.66 -11.76
CA THR A 3 -13.99 2.36 -10.92
C THR A 3 -13.48 3.76 -10.63
N CYS A 4 -14.25 4.76 -11.05
CA CYS A 4 -14.01 6.17 -10.75
C CYS A 4 -15.05 6.65 -9.72
N THR A 5 -14.71 7.69 -8.96
CA THR A 5 -15.63 8.30 -7.99
C THR A 5 -15.40 9.81 -7.96
N ILE A 6 -16.49 10.57 -8.07
CA ILE A 6 -16.49 12.03 -8.02
C ILE A 6 -17.38 12.47 -6.84
N GLN A 7 -16.96 13.50 -6.12
CA GLN A 7 -17.80 14.21 -5.16
C GLN A 7 -18.32 15.49 -5.82
N THR A 8 -19.64 15.69 -5.87
CA THR A 8 -20.26 16.80 -6.60
C THR A 8 -21.62 17.22 -6.00
N ASP A 9 -22.07 18.43 -6.29
CA ASP A 9 -23.38 18.93 -5.89
C ASP A 9 -24.55 18.23 -6.63
N ARG A 10 -25.76 18.32 -6.04
CA ARG A 10 -26.98 17.67 -6.55
C ARG A 10 -27.44 18.18 -7.92
N SER A 11 -27.19 19.45 -8.27
CA SER A 11 -27.47 20.02 -9.58
C SER A 11 -26.64 19.33 -10.67
N SER A 12 -25.34 19.17 -10.44
CA SER A 12 -24.41 18.47 -11.33
C SER A 12 -24.77 16.98 -11.49
N MET A 13 -25.22 16.32 -10.42
CA MET A 13 -25.74 14.93 -10.50
C MET A 13 -26.96 14.83 -11.42
N MET A 14 -27.92 15.75 -11.32
CA MET A 14 -29.13 15.75 -12.16
C MET A 14 -28.83 16.18 -13.60
N ALA A 15 -27.89 17.09 -13.82
CA ALA A 15 -27.44 17.48 -15.15
C ALA A 15 -26.82 16.29 -15.92
N LEU A 16 -26.04 15.42 -15.26
CA LEU A 16 -25.55 14.18 -15.89
C LEU A 16 -26.71 13.24 -16.24
N LYS A 17 -27.65 13.03 -15.31
CA LYS A 17 -28.84 12.19 -15.55
C LYS A 17 -29.62 12.66 -16.78
N GLN A 18 -29.76 13.97 -16.97
CA GLN A 18 -30.43 14.56 -18.13
C GLN A 18 -29.61 14.42 -19.43
N ARG A 19 -28.28 14.54 -19.37
CA ARG A 19 -27.41 14.30 -20.53
C ARG A 19 -27.39 12.84 -20.98
N LEU A 20 -27.53 11.91 -20.04
CA LEU A 20 -27.62 10.46 -20.29
C LEU A 20 -29.07 9.95 -20.29
N LYS A 21 -30.04 10.76 -20.71
CA LYS A 21 -31.47 10.41 -20.76
C LYS A 21 -31.84 9.18 -21.61
N THR A 22 -30.94 8.73 -22.48
CA THR A 22 -31.09 7.54 -23.33
C THR A 22 -30.48 6.27 -22.72
N ALA A 23 -29.84 6.36 -21.55
CA ALA A 23 -29.22 5.25 -20.85
C ALA A 23 -30.27 4.36 -20.13
N GLU A 24 -29.94 3.09 -19.92
CA GLU A 24 -30.77 2.11 -19.20
C GLU A 24 -30.88 2.53 -17.73
N ILE A 25 -32.09 2.84 -17.24
CA ILE A 25 -32.31 3.12 -15.81
C ILE A 25 -32.36 1.80 -15.04
N ARG A 26 -31.56 1.70 -13.97
CA ARG A 26 -31.48 0.51 -13.11
C ARG A 26 -32.09 0.76 -11.74
N LYS A 27 -32.46 -0.34 -11.07
CA LYS A 27 -32.91 -0.32 -9.67
C LYS A 27 -31.81 0.27 -8.79
N THR A 28 -32.15 1.26 -7.99
CA THR A 28 -31.21 1.91 -7.07
C THR A 28 -30.83 1.01 -5.90
N PRO A 29 -29.54 0.98 -5.49
CA PRO A 29 -29.15 0.47 -4.18
C PRO A 29 -29.62 1.44 -3.07
N PRO A 30 -29.61 1.04 -1.79
CA PRO A 30 -29.95 1.91 -0.66
C PRO A 30 -29.16 3.23 -0.68
N TYR A 31 -29.83 4.34 -0.34
CA TYR A 31 -29.29 5.70 -0.28
C TYR A 31 -28.78 6.28 -1.63
N ALA A 32 -29.13 5.63 -2.76
CA ALA A 32 -28.85 6.14 -4.10
C ALA A 32 -30.04 6.89 -4.72
N ILE A 33 -29.78 8.08 -5.25
CA ILE A 33 -30.73 8.96 -5.94
C ILE A 33 -31.13 8.36 -7.31
N TYR A 34 -30.15 7.79 -8.03
CA TYR A 34 -30.37 7.06 -9.27
C TYR A 34 -29.22 6.10 -9.57
N GLN A 35 -29.50 5.08 -10.37
CA GLN A 35 -28.50 4.26 -11.05
C GLN A 35 -28.86 4.17 -12.54
N ILE A 36 -27.88 4.36 -13.41
CA ILE A 36 -28.04 4.24 -14.87
C ILE A 36 -26.89 3.40 -15.45
N LYS A 37 -27.14 2.73 -16.57
CA LYS A 37 -26.16 1.94 -17.30
C LYS A 37 -26.08 2.40 -18.76
N THR A 38 -24.86 2.64 -19.20
CA THR A 38 -24.46 2.84 -20.61
C THR A 38 -23.92 1.51 -21.18
N SER A 39 -23.40 1.49 -22.41
CA SER A 39 -22.76 0.30 -22.99
C SER A 39 -21.65 -0.26 -22.08
N ASP A 40 -20.78 0.62 -21.58
CA ASP A 40 -19.50 0.23 -20.96
C ASP A 40 -19.32 0.74 -19.52
N CYS A 41 -20.32 1.41 -18.93
CA CYS A 41 -20.27 1.94 -17.57
C CYS A 41 -21.63 1.91 -16.85
N VAL A 42 -21.63 1.54 -15.57
CA VAL A 42 -22.71 1.72 -14.60
C VAL A 42 -22.39 2.92 -13.72
N ILE A 43 -23.35 3.83 -13.57
CA ILE A 43 -23.21 5.09 -12.84
C ILE A 43 -24.23 5.13 -11.70
N THR A 44 -23.77 5.31 -10.47
CA THR A 44 -24.61 5.38 -9.26
C THR A 44 -24.38 6.71 -8.54
N ALA A 45 -25.43 7.48 -8.31
CA ALA A 45 -25.39 8.76 -7.59
C ALA A 45 -26.04 8.61 -6.20
N TYR A 46 -25.34 9.05 -5.15
CA TYR A 46 -25.77 8.93 -3.74
C TYR A 46 -26.23 10.27 -3.16
N GLU A 47 -27.10 10.21 -2.15
CA GLU A 47 -27.60 11.40 -1.43
C GLU A 47 -26.49 12.23 -0.80
N SER A 48 -25.36 11.60 -0.47
CA SER A 48 -24.15 12.23 0.08
C SER A 48 -23.35 13.08 -0.93
N GLY A 49 -23.78 13.21 -2.19
CA GLY A 49 -23.03 13.92 -3.25
C GLY A 49 -21.97 13.08 -3.95
N LYS A 50 -21.87 11.78 -3.62
CA LYS A 50 -20.93 10.84 -4.24
C LYS A 50 -21.52 10.28 -5.54
N LEU A 51 -20.82 10.41 -6.65
CA LEU A 51 -21.03 9.58 -7.85
C LEU A 51 -19.97 8.49 -7.96
N VAL A 52 -20.39 7.30 -8.35
CA VAL A 52 -19.52 6.16 -8.63
C VAL A 52 -19.77 5.69 -10.07
N PHE A 53 -18.69 5.56 -10.84
CA PHE A 53 -18.67 5.09 -12.22
C PHE A 53 -17.93 3.75 -12.25
N GLN A 54 -18.50 2.69 -12.80
CA GLN A 54 -17.95 1.33 -12.76
C GLN A 54 -18.07 0.65 -14.12
N GLY A 55 -16.96 0.14 -14.66
CA GLY A 55 -16.93 -0.50 -15.98
C GLY A 55 -15.64 -0.20 -16.72
N ASN A 56 -15.64 -0.38 -18.04
CA ASN A 56 -14.49 -0.07 -18.87
C ASN A 56 -14.50 1.41 -19.30
N GLY A 57 -15.68 1.98 -19.60
CA GLY A 57 -15.86 3.41 -19.89
C GLY A 57 -16.01 4.32 -18.66
N ALA A 58 -15.49 3.90 -17.50
CA ALA A 58 -15.71 4.59 -16.22
C ALA A 58 -15.08 5.98 -16.16
N GLU A 59 -13.93 6.17 -16.81
CA GLU A 59 -13.21 7.46 -16.86
C GLU A 59 -13.86 8.42 -17.88
N GLU A 60 -14.28 7.90 -19.04
CA GLU A 60 -14.99 8.66 -20.08
C GLU A 60 -16.35 9.17 -19.58
N CYS A 61 -17.09 8.34 -18.84
CA CYS A 61 -18.34 8.78 -18.21
C CYS A 61 -18.11 9.82 -17.09
N ALA A 62 -16.99 9.71 -16.36
CA ALA A 62 -16.61 10.69 -15.35
C ALA A 62 -16.25 12.06 -15.98
N ALA A 63 -15.67 12.07 -17.19
CA ALA A 63 -15.38 13.28 -17.98
C ALA A 63 -16.60 14.17 -18.19
N LEU A 64 -17.80 13.56 -18.29
CA LEU A 64 -19.03 14.27 -18.65
C LEU A 64 -19.45 15.28 -17.58
N ILE A 65 -19.26 15.01 -16.28
CA ILE A 65 -19.57 15.96 -15.21
C ILE A 65 -18.48 17.02 -15.06
N ALA A 66 -17.22 16.60 -15.10
CA ALA A 66 -16.10 17.45 -14.76
C ALA A 66 -15.00 17.37 -15.83
N PRO A 67 -15.09 18.19 -16.90
CA PRO A 67 -14.06 18.30 -17.93
C PRO A 67 -12.66 18.60 -17.34
N SER A 68 -12.62 19.26 -16.18
CA SER A 68 -11.41 19.64 -15.46
C SER A 68 -10.96 18.65 -14.38
N ALA A 69 -11.71 17.57 -14.11
CA ALA A 69 -11.35 16.58 -13.08
C ALA A 69 -10.70 15.30 -13.65
N ILE A 70 -10.39 15.27 -14.95
CA ILE A 70 -9.50 14.25 -15.51
C ILE A 70 -8.07 14.78 -15.51
N GLN A 71 -7.34 14.42 -14.45
CA GLN A 71 -5.91 14.18 -14.50
C GLN A 71 -5.69 12.83 -13.79
N LYS A 72 -5.17 11.78 -14.42
CA LYS A 72 -4.32 11.64 -15.62
C LYS A 72 -5.02 10.62 -16.56
N THR A 73 -4.83 10.51 -17.88
CA THR A 73 -3.62 10.40 -18.75
C THR A 73 -4.07 10.62 -20.24
N GLN A 74 -3.26 10.63 -21.33
CA GLN A 74 -1.80 10.66 -21.57
C GLN A 74 -1.47 11.34 -22.94
N SER A 75 -0.16 11.47 -23.25
CA SER A 75 0.51 11.52 -24.58
C SER A 75 -0.13 12.24 -25.79
N GLY A 76 0.59 13.23 -26.35
CA GLY A 76 0.32 13.78 -27.69
C GLY A 76 1.09 15.07 -28.03
N THR A 77 2.40 14.96 -28.30
CA THR A 77 3.30 15.96 -28.96
C THR A 77 2.80 17.41 -29.16
N THR A 78 3.28 18.35 -28.33
CA THR A 78 3.90 19.63 -28.76
C THR A 78 4.49 20.36 -27.57
N ALA A 79 5.58 21.12 -27.79
CA ALA A 79 6.29 21.82 -26.74
C ALA A 79 5.43 22.93 -26.10
N LYS A 80 5.01 22.74 -24.84
CA LYS A 80 4.42 23.79 -24.00
C LYS A 80 5.06 23.80 -22.62
N LYS A 81 5.37 25.02 -22.15
CA LYS A 81 6.13 25.32 -20.93
C LYS A 81 5.51 24.63 -19.71
N THR A 82 6.34 23.90 -18.95
CA THR A 82 5.96 23.26 -17.69
C THR A 82 5.55 24.26 -16.63
N GLN A 83 4.25 24.46 -16.43
CA GLN A 83 3.73 25.07 -15.21
C GLN A 83 3.60 24.01 -14.12
N GLY A 84 4.56 24.02 -13.19
CA GLY A 84 4.38 23.59 -11.80
C GLY A 84 3.80 22.19 -11.55
N GLN A 85 4.55 21.12 -11.84
CA GLN A 85 4.57 20.05 -10.84
C GLN A 85 5.18 20.62 -9.55
N PRO A 86 4.70 20.23 -8.35
CA PRO A 86 5.41 20.58 -7.12
C PRO A 86 6.85 20.09 -7.26
N LYS A 87 7.81 21.02 -7.11
CA LYS A 87 9.24 20.75 -7.32
C LYS A 87 9.62 19.56 -6.43
N ALA A 88 9.91 18.42 -7.04
CA ALA A 88 10.18 17.19 -6.30
C ALA A 88 11.34 17.44 -5.32
N ILE A 89 11.04 17.36 -4.02
CA ILE A 89 11.96 17.76 -2.97
C ILE A 89 12.98 16.62 -2.81
N TYR A 90 14.24 16.92 -3.12
CA TYR A 90 15.36 16.01 -2.92
C TYR A 90 16.44 16.70 -2.06
N PRO A 91 17.15 15.95 -1.19
CA PRO A 91 16.90 14.55 -0.85
C PRO A 91 15.56 14.33 -0.13
N GLN A 92 14.98 13.13 -0.30
CA GLN A 92 13.77 12.69 0.41
C GLN A 92 14.00 11.32 1.04
N ALA A 93 13.39 11.07 2.20
CA ALA A 93 13.35 9.74 2.80
C ALA A 93 11.90 9.24 2.87
N GLY A 94 11.68 7.94 2.66
CA GLY A 94 10.36 7.36 2.49
C GLY A 94 10.33 5.95 3.05
N SER A 95 9.21 5.55 3.64
CA SER A 95 9.06 4.22 4.23
C SER A 95 7.70 3.59 3.97
N ASP A 96 7.70 2.28 3.78
CA ASP A 96 6.52 1.44 3.56
C ASP A 96 6.70 0.05 4.21
N GLU A 97 5.63 -0.74 4.29
CA GLU A 97 5.62 -2.07 4.92
C GLU A 97 4.94 -3.17 4.10
N VAL A 98 5.35 -4.42 4.34
CA VAL A 98 4.79 -5.62 3.70
C VAL A 98 4.64 -6.76 4.71
N GLY A 99 3.70 -7.68 4.48
CA GLY A 99 3.45 -8.85 5.34
C GLY A 99 2.41 -8.64 6.44
N THR A 100 1.75 -7.48 6.49
CA THR A 100 0.77 -7.14 7.54
C THR A 100 -0.56 -7.86 7.40
N GLY A 101 -0.98 -8.20 6.18
CA GLY A 101 -2.22 -8.94 5.89
C GLY A 101 -2.03 -10.45 5.70
N ASP A 102 -0.79 -10.93 5.74
CA ASP A 102 -0.43 -12.33 5.54
C ASP A 102 -0.45 -13.09 6.87
N TYR A 103 -1.12 -14.26 6.90
CA TYR A 103 -1.13 -15.12 8.07
C TYR A 103 0.27 -15.68 8.37
N PHE A 104 0.91 -16.23 7.33
CA PHE A 104 2.26 -16.76 7.38
C PHE A 104 3.32 -15.69 7.09
N GLY A 105 4.52 -15.90 7.60
CA GLY A 105 5.68 -15.03 7.38
C GLY A 105 5.67 -13.74 8.21
N PRO A 106 6.76 -12.95 8.11
CA PRO A 106 7.03 -11.82 9.00
C PRO A 106 6.19 -10.58 8.68
N VAL A 107 6.42 -9.50 9.44
CA VAL A 107 6.15 -8.12 9.00
C VAL A 107 7.49 -7.48 8.64
N THR A 108 7.55 -6.77 7.51
CA THR A 108 8.78 -6.10 7.06
C THR A 108 8.52 -4.62 6.84
N VAL A 109 9.42 -3.76 7.29
CA VAL A 109 9.36 -2.30 7.11
C VAL A 109 10.69 -1.84 6.55
N CYS A 110 10.68 -1.02 5.51
CA CYS A 110 11.90 -0.40 5.01
C CYS A 110 11.74 1.12 4.89
N ALA A 111 12.73 1.87 5.39
CA ALA A 111 12.91 3.28 5.13
C ALA A 111 14.13 3.47 4.21
N THR A 112 13.98 4.23 3.12
CA THR A 112 15.06 4.54 2.16
C THR A 112 15.23 6.04 2.00
N CYS A 113 16.42 6.50 1.64
CA CYS A 113 16.64 7.86 1.16
C CYS A 113 17.01 7.86 -0.32
N VAL A 114 16.40 8.79 -1.06
CA VAL A 114 16.65 9.04 -2.49
C VAL A 114 17.17 10.46 -2.63
N ARG A 115 18.32 10.61 -3.29
CA ARG A 115 18.92 11.91 -3.61
C ARG A 115 18.60 12.30 -5.05
N HIS A 116 18.98 13.51 -5.45
CA HIS A 116 18.76 13.97 -6.82
C HIS A 116 19.55 13.13 -7.84
N GLU A 117 20.77 12.67 -7.49
CA GLU A 117 21.58 11.81 -8.36
C GLU A 117 21.00 10.40 -8.60
N ASP A 118 20.00 9.97 -7.83
CA ASP A 118 19.39 8.64 -7.96
C ASP A 118 18.16 8.63 -8.87
N VAL A 119 17.56 9.79 -9.14
CA VAL A 119 16.24 9.92 -9.77
C VAL A 119 16.19 9.28 -11.16
N GLU A 120 17.24 9.45 -11.97
CA GLU A 120 17.29 8.89 -13.33
C GLU A 120 17.45 7.36 -13.32
N PHE A 121 18.32 6.83 -12.45
CA PHE A 121 18.46 5.40 -12.22
C PHE A 121 17.13 4.77 -11.79
N LEU A 122 16.46 5.37 -10.81
CA LEU A 122 15.16 4.89 -10.31
C LEU A 122 14.06 4.94 -11.37
N ARG A 123 14.03 5.98 -12.21
CA ARG A 123 13.15 6.05 -13.38
C ARG A 123 13.47 4.96 -14.41
N SER A 124 14.74 4.68 -14.70
CA SER A 124 15.14 3.61 -15.63
C SER A 124 14.77 2.20 -15.13
N LEU A 125 14.67 2.01 -13.81
CA LEU A 125 14.18 0.77 -13.21
C LEU A 125 12.65 0.67 -13.19
N GLY A 126 11.91 1.72 -13.56
CA GLY A 126 10.46 1.72 -13.56
C GLY A 126 9.83 1.59 -12.17
N ILE A 127 10.46 2.12 -11.12
CA ILE A 127 9.96 1.96 -9.73
C ILE A 127 8.70 2.81 -9.45
N GLN A 128 7.54 2.28 -9.83
CA GLN A 128 6.20 2.81 -9.49
C GLN A 128 5.26 1.65 -9.15
N ASP A 129 4.31 1.90 -8.23
CA ASP A 129 3.37 0.93 -7.64
C ASP A 129 3.92 -0.49 -7.44
N SER A 130 4.54 -0.75 -6.29
CA SER A 130 5.10 -2.07 -5.98
C SER A 130 4.05 -3.19 -6.07
N LYS A 131 2.75 -2.91 -5.93
CA LYS A 131 1.66 -3.90 -6.00
C LYS A 131 1.35 -4.34 -7.43
N ALA A 132 1.71 -3.53 -8.43
CA ALA A 132 1.64 -3.89 -9.85
C ALA A 132 2.88 -4.66 -10.35
N ILE A 133 3.97 -4.66 -9.58
CA ILE A 133 5.21 -5.38 -9.90
C ILE A 133 5.08 -6.85 -9.47
N ASP A 134 5.50 -7.80 -10.31
CA ASP A 134 5.52 -9.22 -9.96
C ASP A 134 6.71 -9.60 -9.05
N ASP A 135 6.63 -10.76 -8.38
CA ASP A 135 7.67 -11.20 -7.43
C ASP A 135 9.04 -11.39 -8.11
N THR A 136 9.11 -11.73 -9.39
CA THR A 136 10.37 -11.91 -10.16
C THR A 136 11.03 -10.56 -10.41
N ALA A 137 10.25 -9.56 -10.83
CA ALA A 137 10.72 -8.20 -11.01
C ALA A 137 11.18 -7.57 -9.67
N ILE A 138 10.45 -7.77 -8.57
CA ILE A 138 10.90 -7.38 -7.22
C ILE A 138 12.27 -7.99 -6.89
N ARG A 139 12.45 -9.29 -7.07
CA ARG A 139 13.71 -10.01 -6.82
C ARG A 139 14.89 -9.51 -7.66
N ARG A 140 14.63 -9.05 -8.89
CA ARG A 140 15.63 -8.45 -9.79
C ARG A 140 15.97 -7.00 -9.45
N MET A 141 15.00 -6.23 -8.94
CA MET A 141 15.13 -4.79 -8.72
C MET A 141 15.67 -4.46 -7.32
N ALA A 142 15.18 -5.12 -6.28
CA ALA A 142 15.51 -4.79 -4.90
C ALA A 142 17.03 -4.85 -4.57
N PRO A 143 17.82 -5.84 -5.05
CA PRO A 143 19.27 -5.84 -4.80
C PRO A 143 19.96 -4.58 -5.31
N LYS A 144 19.59 -4.12 -6.51
CA LYS A 144 20.13 -2.88 -7.11
C LYS A 144 19.74 -1.63 -6.33
N LEU A 145 18.54 -1.62 -5.75
CA LEU A 145 18.09 -0.53 -4.87
C LEU A 145 18.83 -0.54 -3.53
N MET A 146 19.07 -1.73 -2.95
CA MET A 146 19.80 -1.89 -1.70
C MET A 146 21.28 -1.50 -1.83
N GLU A 147 21.90 -1.82 -2.97
CA GLU A 147 23.26 -1.40 -3.32
C GLU A 147 23.37 0.12 -3.50
N ARG A 148 22.39 0.73 -4.22
CA ARG A 148 22.45 2.15 -4.59
C ARG A 148 22.00 3.10 -3.49
N LEU A 149 20.95 2.77 -2.74
CA LEU A 149 20.26 3.71 -1.85
C LEU A 149 20.62 3.49 -0.36
N PRO A 150 20.88 4.56 0.41
CA PRO A 150 20.85 4.50 1.87
C PRO A 150 19.49 4.00 2.34
N HIS A 151 19.48 2.87 3.06
CA HIS A 151 18.25 2.25 3.55
C HIS A 151 18.43 1.62 4.93
N SER A 152 17.31 1.50 5.65
CA SER A 152 17.14 0.67 6.83
C SER A 152 16.00 -0.30 6.58
N LEU A 153 16.27 -1.59 6.67
CA LEU A 153 15.29 -2.67 6.56
C LEU A 153 15.14 -3.32 7.94
N LEU A 154 13.89 -3.52 8.37
CA LEU A 154 13.52 -4.25 9.57
C LEU A 154 12.64 -5.44 9.18
N ILE A 155 12.91 -6.59 9.78
CA ILE A 155 12.13 -7.82 9.66
C ILE A 155 11.69 -8.19 11.08
N LEU A 156 10.38 -8.28 11.30
CA LEU A 156 9.78 -8.74 12.54
C LEU A 156 9.30 -10.18 12.31
N ASP A 157 10.06 -11.13 12.83
CA ASP A 157 9.77 -12.56 12.78
C ASP A 157 8.48 -12.92 13.54
N ASN A 158 7.91 -14.09 13.25
CA ASN A 158 6.63 -14.49 13.79
C ASN A 158 6.66 -14.76 15.31
N ALA A 159 7.75 -15.30 15.86
CA ALA A 159 7.83 -15.57 17.30
C ALA A 159 7.86 -14.26 18.10
N THR A 160 8.69 -13.30 17.68
CA THR A 160 8.73 -11.94 18.22
C THR A 160 7.40 -11.22 18.00
N TYR A 161 6.80 -11.34 16.81
CA TYR A 161 5.48 -10.78 16.49
C TYR A 161 4.41 -11.26 17.48
N ASN A 162 4.27 -12.57 17.65
CA ASN A 162 3.28 -13.18 18.52
C ASN A 162 3.48 -12.75 19.98
N ARG A 163 4.74 -12.67 20.44
CA ARG A 163 5.10 -12.18 21.78
C ARG A 163 4.68 -10.73 22.00
N ILE A 164 4.96 -9.81 21.07
CA ILE A 164 4.64 -8.38 21.26
C ILE A 164 3.17 -8.05 20.96
N HIS A 165 2.49 -8.86 20.15
CA HIS A 165 1.08 -8.63 19.79
C HIS A 165 0.11 -8.82 20.97
N GLY A 166 0.51 -9.58 22.01
CA GLY A 166 -0.27 -9.70 23.24
C GLY A 166 -0.56 -8.36 23.93
N GLU A 167 0.30 -7.36 23.73
CA GLU A 167 0.18 -6.02 24.32
C GLU A 167 -0.02 -4.91 23.26
N ASN A 168 0.28 -5.18 21.98
CA ASN A 168 0.37 -4.17 20.93
C ASN A 168 -0.39 -4.60 19.68
N ASN A 169 -1.44 -3.86 19.30
CA ASN A 169 -2.11 -4.11 18.03
C ASN A 169 -1.20 -3.82 16.82
N MET A 170 -1.57 -4.32 15.64
CA MET A 170 -0.79 -4.13 14.41
C MET A 170 -0.44 -2.66 14.11
N VAL A 171 -1.34 -1.71 14.40
CA VAL A 171 -1.09 -0.28 14.15
C VAL A 171 0.00 0.28 15.07
N ALA A 172 0.04 -0.16 16.33
CA ALA A 172 1.10 0.17 17.27
C ALA A 172 2.45 -0.42 16.83
N ILE A 173 2.46 -1.71 16.47
CA ILE A 173 3.65 -2.42 15.96
C ILE A 173 4.23 -1.69 14.73
N LYS A 174 3.39 -1.41 13.73
CA LYS A 174 3.79 -0.64 12.54
C LYS A 174 4.36 0.73 12.91
N SER A 175 3.68 1.49 13.77
CA SER A 175 4.14 2.82 14.18
C SER A 175 5.56 2.78 14.74
N ARG A 176 5.84 1.82 15.64
CA ARG A 176 7.18 1.59 16.21
C ARG A 176 8.20 1.16 15.17
N MET A 177 7.86 0.22 14.28
CA MET A 177 8.78 -0.24 13.23
C MET A 177 9.15 0.86 12.23
N HIS A 178 8.19 1.67 11.77
CA HIS A 178 8.49 2.81 10.89
C HIS A 178 9.39 3.83 11.57
N ASN A 179 9.10 4.18 12.83
CA ASN A 179 9.96 5.05 13.62
C ASN A 179 11.37 4.49 13.77
N GLN A 180 11.51 3.21 14.13
CA GLN A 180 12.80 2.54 14.29
C GLN A 180 13.58 2.49 12.97
N ALA A 181 12.91 2.26 11.83
CA ALA A 181 13.54 2.27 10.51
C ALA A 181 14.09 3.67 10.17
N TYR A 182 13.35 4.73 10.51
CA TYR A 182 13.85 6.10 10.37
C TYR A 182 15.00 6.43 11.34
N VAL A 183 14.96 5.97 12.59
CA VAL A 183 16.06 6.12 13.56
C VAL A 183 17.34 5.42 13.05
N HIS A 184 17.22 4.21 12.52
CA HIS A 184 18.35 3.48 11.92
C HIS A 184 18.87 4.17 10.66
N LEU A 185 17.99 4.64 9.78
CA LEU A 185 18.38 5.39 8.58
C LEU A 185 19.12 6.69 8.95
N ARG A 186 18.61 7.44 9.95
CA ARG A 186 19.27 8.62 10.52
C ARG A 186 20.68 8.30 11.00
N LYS A 187 20.85 7.23 11.78
CA LYS A 187 22.16 6.80 12.30
C LYS A 187 23.13 6.39 11.19
N LYS A 188 22.64 5.69 10.16
CA LYS A 188 23.45 5.30 8.98
C LYS A 188 23.89 6.51 8.15
N MET A 189 23.07 7.56 8.07
CA MET A 189 23.34 8.76 7.25
C MET A 189 23.94 9.94 8.02
N GLY A 190 24.03 9.88 9.35
CA GLY A 190 24.32 11.03 10.22
C GLY A 190 23.10 11.93 10.45
N SER A 191 22.32 12.22 9.41
CA SER A 191 21.06 12.97 9.47
C SER A 191 20.00 12.43 8.52
N LEU A 192 18.73 12.80 8.75
CA LEU A 192 17.65 12.60 7.79
C LEU A 192 17.48 13.86 6.92
N PRO A 193 16.97 13.72 5.68
CA PRO A 193 16.57 14.86 4.88
C PRO A 193 15.36 15.58 5.48
N GLN A 194 15.18 16.86 5.13
CA GLN A 194 14.04 17.67 5.57
C GLN A 194 12.68 17.04 5.21
N PHE A 195 12.60 16.31 4.10
CA PHE A 195 11.37 15.71 3.62
C PHE A 195 11.36 14.19 3.84
N CYS A 196 10.68 13.77 4.91
CA CYS A 196 10.45 12.36 5.27
C CYS A 196 8.97 12.00 5.08
N ILE A 197 8.66 10.85 4.46
CA ILE A 197 7.28 10.45 4.09
C ILE A 197 6.93 9.03 4.59
N ILE A 198 5.73 8.86 5.14
CA ILE A 198 5.13 7.55 5.45
C ILE A 198 3.88 7.35 4.57
N ASP A 199 3.71 6.16 3.96
CA ASP A 199 2.38 5.81 3.41
C ASP A 199 1.36 5.67 4.55
N GLN A 200 0.30 6.45 4.47
CA GLN A 200 -0.54 6.74 5.62
C GLN A 200 -1.47 5.57 5.99
N PHE A 201 -1.01 4.70 6.88
CA PHE A 201 -1.81 3.65 7.50
C PHE A 201 -2.57 4.07 8.77
N VAL A 202 -2.27 5.24 9.33
CA VAL A 202 -2.87 5.74 10.58
C VAL A 202 -2.87 7.27 10.59
N GLN A 203 -3.75 7.87 11.40
CA GLN A 203 -3.73 9.32 11.65
C GLN A 203 -2.43 9.75 12.36
N LYS A 204 -1.83 10.87 11.92
CA LYS A 204 -0.55 11.40 12.45
C LYS A 204 -0.54 11.53 13.98
N THR A 205 -1.63 11.99 14.58
CA THR A 205 -1.79 12.08 16.05
C THR A 205 -1.75 10.72 16.74
N SER A 206 -2.32 9.69 16.12
CA SER A 206 -2.33 8.32 16.65
C SER A 206 -0.99 7.61 16.46
N TYR A 207 -0.28 7.88 15.35
CA TYR A 207 1.12 7.42 15.16
C TYR A 207 2.00 7.88 16.32
N TYR A 208 2.08 9.19 16.60
CA TYR A 208 2.91 9.70 17.70
C TYR A 208 2.41 9.27 19.09
N ARG A 209 1.10 9.03 19.28
CA ARG A 209 0.57 8.45 20.52
C ARG A 209 1.15 7.06 20.80
N TYR A 210 1.32 6.21 19.78
CA TYR A 210 1.96 4.89 19.93
C TYR A 210 3.47 4.98 20.22
N LEU A 211 4.09 6.12 19.95
CA LEU A 211 5.51 6.39 20.15
C LEU A 211 5.84 7.14 21.45
N LYS A 212 4.85 7.46 22.29
CA LYS A 212 5.01 8.27 23.51
C LYS A 212 6.10 7.76 24.48
N HIS A 213 6.38 6.46 24.45
CA HIS A 213 7.34 5.80 25.34
C HIS A 213 8.61 5.31 24.62
N GLU A 214 8.77 5.64 23.32
CA GLU A 214 9.98 5.30 22.57
C GLU A 214 11.12 6.27 22.91
N ARG A 215 12.35 5.73 23.01
CA ARG A 215 13.54 6.52 23.40
C ARG A 215 13.96 7.56 22.35
N GLU A 216 13.78 7.23 21.08
CA GLU A 216 14.10 8.08 19.95
C GLU A 216 12.88 8.14 19.04
N VAL A 217 12.33 9.34 18.83
CA VAL A 217 11.20 9.56 17.91
C VAL A 217 11.66 10.47 16.76
N VAL A 218 11.25 10.15 15.54
CA VAL A 218 11.44 11.00 14.36
C VAL A 218 10.16 11.78 14.10
N TYR A 219 10.25 13.11 14.25
CA TYR A 219 9.14 14.05 14.07
C TYR A 219 9.13 14.64 12.65
N ASP A 220 8.17 15.53 12.39
CA ASP A 220 7.99 16.28 11.13
C ASP A 220 7.83 15.45 9.85
N ILE A 221 7.58 14.15 10.02
CA ILE A 221 7.20 13.25 8.93
C ILE A 221 5.88 13.72 8.30
N HIS A 222 5.87 13.71 6.96
CA HIS A 222 4.70 13.89 6.10
C HIS A 222 3.94 12.56 5.97
N PHE A 223 2.63 12.60 6.18
CA PHE A 223 1.76 11.43 6.11
C PHE A 223 0.84 11.62 4.91
N GLU A 224 0.90 10.69 3.96
CA GLU A 224 0.08 10.78 2.76
C GLU A 224 -0.36 9.39 2.31
N THR A 225 -1.61 9.27 1.85
CA THR A 225 -2.11 8.01 1.30
C THR A 225 -1.63 7.80 -0.12
N LYS A 226 -1.33 6.55 -0.47
CA LYS A 226 -0.74 6.15 -1.76
C LYS A 226 0.59 6.85 -2.01
N ALA A 227 1.43 6.96 -0.98
CA ALA A 227 2.71 7.67 -1.04
C ALA A 227 3.73 6.95 -1.96
N GLU A 228 3.65 5.63 -2.10
CA GLU A 228 4.43 4.84 -3.05
C GLU A 228 4.18 5.23 -4.51
N ASN A 229 3.01 5.80 -4.81
CA ASN A 229 2.64 6.30 -6.15
C ASN A 229 3.03 7.76 -6.40
N LYS A 230 3.68 8.40 -5.42
CA LYS A 230 4.00 9.84 -5.43
C LYS A 230 5.49 10.12 -5.17
N TYR A 231 6.13 9.32 -4.32
CA TYR A 231 7.49 9.54 -3.84
C TYR A 231 8.38 8.31 -4.10
N LEU A 232 9.42 8.50 -4.91
CA LEU A 232 10.37 7.44 -5.27
C LEU A 232 11.03 6.75 -4.05
N SER A 233 11.21 7.45 -2.94
CA SER A 233 11.75 6.86 -1.69
C SER A 233 10.77 5.90 -1.01
N VAL A 234 9.47 6.18 -1.07
CA VAL A 234 8.44 5.26 -0.55
C VAL A 234 8.30 4.06 -1.50
N ALA A 235 8.30 4.27 -2.82
CA ALA A 235 8.31 3.21 -3.82
C ALA A 235 9.52 2.26 -3.66
N ALA A 236 10.73 2.82 -3.50
CA ALA A 236 11.94 2.04 -3.26
C ALA A 236 11.88 1.26 -1.92
N GLY A 237 11.38 1.88 -0.86
CA GLY A 237 11.16 1.22 0.43
C GLY A 237 10.18 0.05 0.33
N SER A 238 9.07 0.24 -0.38
CA SER A 238 8.07 -0.80 -0.66
C SER A 238 8.68 -2.01 -1.37
N ILE A 239 9.51 -1.77 -2.39
CA ILE A 239 10.19 -2.84 -3.15
C ILE A 239 11.20 -3.60 -2.29
N ILE A 240 12.00 -2.91 -1.46
CA ILE A 240 12.97 -3.54 -0.55
C ILE A 240 12.26 -4.32 0.57
N ALA A 241 11.18 -3.77 1.14
CA ALA A 241 10.35 -4.48 2.12
C ALA A 241 9.72 -5.74 1.51
N ARG A 242 9.10 -5.65 0.32
CA ARG A 242 8.53 -6.81 -0.37
C ARG A 242 9.59 -7.86 -0.68
N TYR A 243 10.77 -7.46 -1.13
CA TYR A 243 11.88 -8.39 -1.35
C TYR A 243 12.31 -9.13 -0.07
N ALA A 244 12.42 -8.41 1.04
CA ALA A 244 12.75 -8.99 2.34
C ALA A 244 11.68 -9.98 2.82
N PHE A 245 10.40 -9.62 2.67
CA PHE A 245 9.27 -10.52 2.96
C PHE A 245 9.36 -11.79 2.10
N LEU A 246 9.56 -11.66 0.78
CA LEU A 246 9.70 -12.79 -0.12
C LEU A 246 10.88 -13.69 0.25
N LYS A 247 12.07 -13.13 0.53
CA LYS A 247 13.24 -13.91 0.94
C LYS A 247 13.04 -14.64 2.26
N ALA A 248 12.37 -14.03 3.23
CA ALA A 248 12.02 -14.69 4.49
C ALA A 248 10.96 -15.79 4.29
N PHE A 249 10.00 -15.56 3.39
CA PHE A 249 8.95 -16.53 3.06
C PHE A 249 9.53 -17.75 2.33
N ASP A 250 10.48 -17.56 1.40
CA ASP A 250 11.19 -18.68 0.75
C ASP A 250 11.97 -19.51 1.77
N ALA A 251 12.77 -18.84 2.62
CA ALA A 251 13.59 -19.52 3.64
C ALA A 251 12.71 -20.31 4.64
N MET A 252 11.51 -19.81 4.93
CA MET A 252 10.50 -20.50 5.72
C MET A 252 9.95 -21.73 4.98
N CYS A 253 9.64 -21.63 3.68
CA CYS A 253 9.26 -22.80 2.87
C CYS A 253 10.38 -23.86 2.85
N GLU A 254 11.63 -23.45 2.63
CA GLU A 254 12.82 -24.31 2.60
C GLU A 254 13.07 -25.00 3.97
N GLN A 255 12.98 -24.25 5.07
CA GLN A 255 13.21 -24.75 6.42
C GLN A 255 12.24 -25.86 6.84
N TYR A 256 10.98 -25.77 6.39
CA TYR A 256 9.93 -26.72 6.76
C TYR A 256 9.60 -27.74 5.66
N ASP A 257 10.24 -27.67 4.48
CA ASP A 257 9.87 -28.42 3.27
C ASP A 257 8.35 -28.31 2.97
N PHE A 258 7.82 -27.10 3.08
CA PHE A 258 6.37 -26.85 3.07
C PHE A 258 6.00 -25.63 2.22
N THR A 259 5.00 -25.76 1.36
CA THR A 259 4.50 -24.65 0.54
C THR A 259 3.46 -23.83 1.30
N PHE A 260 3.90 -22.72 1.90
CA PHE A 260 3.02 -21.76 2.56
C PHE A 260 2.25 -20.89 1.57
N LEU A 261 0.99 -20.56 1.90
CA LEU A 261 0.16 -19.64 1.12
C LEU A 261 0.14 -18.23 1.72
N LYS A 262 0.34 -17.21 0.86
CA LYS A 262 0.21 -15.79 1.21
C LYS A 262 -1.25 -15.39 1.48
N GLY A 263 -1.45 -14.28 2.20
CA GLY A 263 -2.75 -13.75 2.59
C GLY A 263 -3.39 -14.47 3.79
N ALA A 264 -4.72 -14.40 3.87
CA ALA A 264 -5.52 -14.91 4.99
C ALA A 264 -6.90 -15.47 4.57
N GLY A 265 -7.01 -15.96 3.33
CA GLY A 265 -8.25 -16.54 2.79
C GLY A 265 -8.52 -17.98 3.23
N SER A 266 -9.65 -18.58 2.82
CA SER A 266 -10.02 -19.95 3.20
C SER A 266 -9.03 -21.04 2.76
N LYS A 267 -8.27 -20.81 1.68
CA LYS A 267 -7.16 -21.69 1.29
C LYS A 267 -6.04 -21.71 2.33
N VAL A 268 -5.83 -20.61 3.05
CA VAL A 268 -4.86 -20.53 4.15
C VAL A 268 -5.35 -21.34 5.35
N ASP A 269 -6.66 -21.34 5.66
CA ASP A 269 -7.22 -22.19 6.73
C ASP A 269 -6.94 -23.68 6.49
N GLN A 270 -6.93 -24.11 5.22
CA GLN A 270 -6.54 -25.47 4.83
C GLN A 270 -5.03 -25.71 4.93
N ASN A 271 -4.23 -24.77 4.44
CA ASN A 271 -2.76 -24.83 4.50
C ASN A 271 -2.22 -24.84 5.95
N ILE A 272 -2.94 -24.21 6.90
CA ILE A 272 -2.66 -24.32 8.34
C ILE A 272 -2.87 -25.75 8.85
N ARG A 273 -3.96 -26.42 8.45
CA ARG A 273 -4.24 -27.82 8.87
C ARG A 273 -3.17 -28.77 8.34
N GLU A 274 -2.76 -28.61 7.09
CA GLU A 274 -1.69 -29.39 6.45
C GLU A 274 -0.36 -29.20 7.20
N PHE A 275 0.05 -27.95 7.45
CA PHE A 275 1.26 -27.64 8.20
C PHE A 275 1.25 -28.23 9.61
N VAL A 276 0.12 -28.11 10.34
CA VAL A 276 -0.01 -28.66 11.70
C VAL A 276 0.01 -30.19 11.71
N ALA A 277 -0.54 -30.85 10.69
CA ALA A 277 -0.47 -32.30 10.57
C ALA A 277 0.95 -32.82 10.33
N MET A 278 1.80 -32.04 9.63
CA MET A 278 3.19 -32.39 9.33
C MET A 278 4.19 -32.00 10.43
N HIS A 279 4.06 -30.82 11.01
CA HIS A 279 5.08 -30.22 11.91
C HIS A 279 4.58 -29.94 13.33
N GLY A 280 3.32 -30.26 13.62
CA GLY A 280 2.69 -30.01 14.92
C GLY A 280 2.25 -28.56 15.12
N LYS A 281 1.35 -28.36 16.09
CA LYS A 281 0.72 -27.06 16.37
C LYS A 281 1.72 -25.99 16.82
N GLU A 282 2.68 -26.37 17.66
CA GLU A 282 3.66 -25.44 18.25
C GLU A 282 4.58 -24.80 17.21
N ALA A 283 4.82 -25.46 16.07
CA ALA A 283 5.60 -24.91 14.98
C ALA A 283 4.97 -23.63 14.38
N LEU A 284 3.64 -23.45 14.48
CA LEU A 284 2.97 -22.23 14.01
C LEU A 284 3.49 -20.95 14.68
N LEU A 285 4.02 -21.04 15.91
CA LEU A 285 4.59 -19.88 16.61
C LEU A 285 5.75 -19.24 15.83
N GLN A 286 6.50 -20.04 15.07
CA GLN A 286 7.68 -19.63 14.30
C GLN A 286 7.35 -19.13 12.89
N VAL A 287 6.17 -19.46 12.35
CA VAL A 287 5.82 -19.19 10.94
C VAL A 287 4.56 -18.34 10.74
N ALA A 288 3.72 -18.16 11.77
CA ALA A 288 2.39 -17.58 11.64
C ALA A 288 2.07 -16.46 12.63
N LYS A 289 1.07 -15.62 12.31
CA LYS A 289 0.52 -14.57 13.17
C LYS A 289 -0.71 -15.12 13.90
N LEU A 290 -0.50 -15.75 15.07
CA LEU A 290 -1.48 -16.66 15.69
C LEU A 290 -2.82 -16.02 16.08
N HIS A 291 -2.86 -14.70 16.34
CA HIS A 291 -4.10 -13.99 16.69
C HIS A 291 -5.10 -13.85 15.52
N PHE A 292 -4.70 -14.16 14.28
CA PHE A 292 -5.60 -14.14 13.13
C PHE A 292 -6.73 -15.16 13.31
N ALA A 293 -7.93 -14.82 12.84
CA ALA A 293 -9.11 -15.70 12.92
C ALA A 293 -8.89 -17.07 12.24
N ASN A 294 -7.96 -17.13 11.27
CA ASN A 294 -7.56 -18.36 10.57
C ASN A 294 -7.10 -19.46 11.54
N THR A 295 -6.34 -19.14 12.60
CA THR A 295 -5.90 -20.13 13.60
C THR A 295 -7.10 -20.85 14.24
N LYS A 296 -8.16 -20.10 14.59
CA LYS A 296 -9.38 -20.67 15.17
C LYS A 296 -10.20 -21.45 14.13
N LYS A 297 -10.29 -20.97 12.89
CA LYS A 297 -11.02 -21.65 11.79
C LYS A 297 -10.34 -22.95 11.34
N ALA A 298 -9.03 -23.04 11.49
CA ALA A 298 -8.24 -24.20 11.08
C ALA A 298 -8.19 -25.28 12.16
N LEU A 299 -8.15 -24.89 13.45
CA LEU A 299 -7.79 -25.78 14.58
C LEU A 299 -8.87 -25.91 15.68
N GLY A 300 -10.03 -25.29 15.52
CA GLY A 300 -11.12 -25.29 16.51
C GLY A 300 -12.49 -25.60 15.91
#